data_AF-A0A0N4TXH8-F1
#
_entry.id   AF-A0A0N4TXH8-F1
#
_cell.length_a   1.000
_cell.length_b   1.000
_cell.length_c   1.000
_cell.angle_alpha   90.00
_cell.angle_beta   90.00
_cell.angle_gamma   90.00
#
_symmetry.space_group_name_H-M   'P 1'
#
loop_
_entity.id
_entity.type
_entity.pdbx_description
1 polymer ?
#
loop_
_entity_poly.entity_id
_entity_poly.type
_entity_poly.pdbx_seq_one_letter_code
_entity_poly.pdbx_strand_id
1 'polypeptide(L)' 'MLFFIIFSITIAVVAGFECPGGRLTPQQRKDIVRQNNKFRSLLIHGKLKNRNGTYMPRGKNMLLLVKIY' A
#
# COMPACT_ATOMS: atom_id res chain seq x y z
N MET A 1 3.74 -23.44 20.05
CA MET A 1 3.70 -21.99 19.79
C MET A 1 4.57 -21.56 18.61
N LEU A 2 5.83 -22.01 18.51
CA LEU A 2 6.72 -21.64 17.39
C LEU A 2 6.18 -22.03 16.00
N PHE A 3 5.57 -23.23 15.88
CA PHE A 3 4.98 -23.71 14.62
C PHE A 3 3.80 -22.87 14.10
N PHE A 4 2.98 -22.30 14.99
CA PHE A 4 1.87 -21.43 14.59
C PHE A 4 2.35 -20.09 14.05
N ILE A 5 3.44 -19.54 14.62
CA ILE A 5 4.04 -18.27 14.18
C ILE A 5 4.63 -18.43 12.78
N ILE A 6 5.33 -19.54 12.51
CA ILE A 6 5.91 -19.82 11.19
C ILE A 6 4.80 -19.99 10.12
N PHE A 7 3.68 -20.64 10.47
CA PHE A 7 2.54 -20.82 9.57
C PHE A 7 1.78 -19.52 9.26
N SER A 8 1.70 -18.58 10.21
CA SER A 8 1.08 -17.27 9.95
C SER A 8 1.94 -16.36 9.07
N ILE A 9 3.27 -16.45 9.19
CA ILE A 9 4.21 -15.66 8.38
C ILE A 9 4.20 -16.10 6.91
N THR A 10 4.05 -17.40 6.63
CA THR A 10 4.01 -17.92 5.25
C THR A 10 2.72 -17.57 4.51
N ILE A 11 1.56 -17.51 5.18
CA ILE A 11 0.28 -17.14 4.54
C ILE A 11 0.26 -15.67 4.12
N ALA A 12 0.83 -14.76 4.92
CA ALA A 12 0.88 -13.34 4.58
C ALA A 12 1.77 -13.06 3.34
N VAL A 13 2.77 -13.91 3.09
CA VAL A 13 3.62 -13.85 1.90
C VAL A 13 2.86 -14.33 0.66
N VAL A 14 2.06 -15.39 0.74
CA VAL A 14 1.41 -15.96 -0.46
C VAL A 14 0.13 -15.19 -0.89
N ALA A 15 -0.54 -14.47 0.02
CA ALA A 15 -1.84 -13.87 -0.25
C ALA A 15 -1.83 -12.57 -1.11
N GLY A 16 -0.67 -12.04 -1.51
CA GLY A 16 -0.57 -10.75 -2.21
C GLY A 16 -0.11 -10.79 -3.67
N PHE A 17 0.47 -11.90 -4.15
CA PHE A 17 1.30 -11.88 -5.37
C PHE A 17 0.62 -12.44 -6.61
N GLU A 18 -0.12 -13.53 -6.44
CA GLU A 18 -0.88 -14.17 -7.49
C GLU A 18 -2.35 -13.80 -7.26
N CYS A 19 -2.95 -13.04 -8.17
CA CYS A 19 -4.40 -12.88 -8.22
C CYS A 19 -4.85 -13.80 -9.36
N PRO A 20 -5.31 -15.04 -9.06
CA PRO A 20 -5.68 -16.00 -10.09
C PRO A 20 -6.79 -15.43 -10.97
N GLY A 21 -6.66 -15.58 -12.29
CA GLY A 21 -7.59 -14.97 -13.26
C GLY A 21 -7.52 -13.43 -13.34
N GLY A 22 -6.57 -12.82 -12.66
CA GLY A 22 -6.36 -11.37 -12.68
C GLY A 22 -5.84 -10.88 -14.04
N ARG A 23 -6.40 -9.77 -14.52
CA ARG A 23 -6.02 -9.15 -15.81
C ARG A 23 -4.83 -8.19 -15.71
N LEU A 24 -4.29 -7.99 -14.50
CA LEU A 24 -3.14 -7.14 -14.25
C LEU A 24 -1.89 -7.99 -14.03
N THR A 25 -0.78 -7.56 -14.61
CA THR A 25 0.52 -8.17 -14.31
C THR A 25 0.92 -7.89 -12.86
N PRO A 26 1.73 -8.76 -12.23
CA PRO A 26 2.23 -8.53 -10.87
C PRO A 26 2.92 -7.16 -10.74
N GLN A 27 3.70 -6.74 -11.74
CA GLN A 27 4.40 -5.46 -11.73
C GLN A 27 3.44 -4.26 -11.74
N GLN A 28 2.37 -4.31 -12.53
CA GLN A 28 1.33 -3.27 -12.52
C GLN A 28 0.69 -3.13 -11.14
N ARG A 29 0.40 -4.24 -10.45
CA ARG A 29 -0.15 -4.19 -9.09
C ARG A 29 0.84 -3.55 -8.11
N LYS A 30 2.13 -3.92 -8.18
CA LYS A 30 3.19 -3.33 -7.37
C LYS A 30 3.29 -1.81 -7.59
N ASP A 31 3.25 -1.37 -8.84
CA ASP A 31 3.37 0.04 -9.18
C ASP A 31 2.15 0.86 -8.73
N ILE A 32 0.94 0.32 -8.86
CA ILE A 32 -0.29 0.95 -8.36
C ILE A 32 -0.21 1.15 -6.85
N VAL A 33 0.15 0.11 -6.09
CA VAL A 33 0.27 0.20 -4.62
C VAL A 33 1.36 1.18 -4.22
N ARG A 34 2.52 1.13 -4.88
CA ARG A 34 3.64 2.05 -4.63
C ARG A 34 3.24 3.50 -4.87
N GLN A 35 2.57 3.78 -5.99
CA GLN A 35 2.12 5.13 -6.34
C GLN A 35 1.08 5.65 -5.35
N ASN A 36 0.10 4.83 -4.96
CA ASN A 36 -0.90 5.22 -3.97
C ASN A 36 -0.27 5.54 -2.60
N ASN A 37 0.66 4.70 -2.13
CA ASN A 37 1.38 4.97 -0.89
C ASN A 37 2.25 6.23 -0.97
N LYS A 38 2.85 6.52 -2.13
CA LYS A 38 3.56 7.79 -2.38
C LYS A 38 2.62 8.98 -2.25
N PHE A 39 1.44 8.94 -2.87
CA PHE A 39 0.47 10.03 -2.76
C PHE A 39 -0.09 10.18 -1.35
N ARG A 40 -0.40 9.08 -0.64
CA ARG A 40 -0.80 9.11 0.77
C ARG A 40 0.28 9.77 1.64
N SER A 41 1.55 9.46 1.41
CA SER A 41 2.67 10.11 2.09
C SER A 41 2.74 11.61 1.78
N LEU A 42 2.70 12.01 0.51
CA LEU A 42 2.72 13.43 0.12
C LEU A 42 1.54 14.20 0.74
N LEU A 43 0.35 13.58 0.78
CA LEU A 43 -0.85 14.14 1.35
C LEU A 43 -0.68 14.44 2.84
N ILE A 44 -0.30 13.45 3.65
CA ILE A 44 -0.18 13.62 5.11
C ILE A 44 0.98 14.51 5.54
N HIS A 45 1.98 14.71 4.68
CA HIS A 45 3.05 15.68 4.92
C HIS A 45 2.66 17.12 4.54
N GLY A 46 1.44 17.32 4.04
CA GLY A 46 0.93 18.63 3.63
C GLY A 46 1.60 19.18 2.37
N LYS A 47 2.00 18.30 1.43
CA LYS A 47 2.72 18.67 0.21
C LYS A 47 1.83 18.82 -1.02
N LEU A 48 0.55 18.46 -0.93
CA LEU A 48 -0.41 18.50 -2.04
C LEU A 48 -1.40 19.64 -1.86
N LYS A 49 -1.71 20.36 -2.93
CA LYS A 49 -2.72 21.44 -2.93
C LYS A 49 -4.10 20.88 -3.28
N ASN A 50 -5.13 21.44 -2.67
CA ASN A 50 -6.53 21.21 -3.05
C ASN A 50 -6.93 22.11 -4.24
N ARG A 51 -8.20 22.03 -4.66
CA ARG A 51 -8.77 22.85 -5.74
C ARG A 51 -8.62 24.36 -5.48
N ASN A 52 -8.64 24.79 -4.22
CA ASN A 52 -8.56 26.18 -3.81
C ASN A 52 -7.10 26.67 -3.71
N GLY A 53 -6.13 25.87 -4.15
CA GLY A 53 -4.70 26.20 -4.10
C GLY A 53 -4.08 26.10 -2.71
N THR A 54 -4.86 25.72 -1.69
CA THR A 54 -4.40 25.57 -0.31
C THR A 54 -3.79 24.19 -0.11
N TYR A 55 -2.69 24.11 0.65
CA TYR A 55 -2.11 22.81 1.00
C TYR A 55 -3.07 22.01 1.89
N MET A 56 -3.17 20.71 1.61
CA MET A 56 -3.90 19.77 2.45
C MET A 56 -3.25 19.70 3.85
N PRO A 57 -4.03 19.48 4.92
CA PRO A 57 -3.51 19.47 6.28
C PRO A 57 -2.58 18.27 6.51
N ARG A 58 -1.69 18.41 7.50
CA ARG A 58 -0.89 17.29 7.98
C ARG A 58 -1.77 16.22 8.62
N GLY A 59 -1.44 14.97 8.38
CA GLY A 59 -2.17 13.81 8.90
C GLY A 59 -1.32 12.95 9.82
N LYS A 60 -1.97 12.18 10.70
CA LYS A 60 -1.37 11.11 11.52
C LYS A 60 -2.10 9.79 11.27
N ASN A 61 -1.44 8.67 11.54
CA ASN A 61 -2.04 7.32 11.48
C ASN A 61 -2.65 6.95 10.11
N MET A 62 -2.10 7.47 9.01
CA MET A 62 -2.52 7.08 7.66
C MET A 62 -1.96 5.70 7.33
N LEU A 63 -2.86 4.74 7.12
CA LEU A 63 -2.48 3.34 6.90
C LEU A 63 -1.63 3.17 5.64
N LEU A 64 -0.67 2.26 5.69
CA LEU A 64 0.09 1.83 4.52
C LEU A 64 -0.76 0.80 3.75
N LEU A 65 -0.97 0.99 2.45
CA LEU A 65 -1.52 -0.07 1.61
C LEU A 65 -0.50 -1.20 1.53
N VAL A 66 -0.98 -2.44 1.69
CA VAL A 66 -0.15 -3.64 1.82
C VAL A 66 0.87 -3.69 0.68
N LYS A 67 2.16 -3.70 1.03
CA LYS A 67 3.24 -3.81 0.04
C LYS A 67 3.18 -5.19 -0.62
N ILE A 68 3.04 -5.17 -1.93
CA ILE A 68 3.15 -6.35 -2.78
C ILE A 68 4.65 -6.55 -3.04
N TYR A 69 5.33 -7.37 -2.23
CA TYR A 69 6.75 -7.73 -2.42
C TYR A 69 7.00 -8.65 -3.60
#